data_AF-A0AAD9T8C6-F1
#
_entry.id   AF-A0AAD9T8C6-F1
#
_cell.length_a   1.000
_cell.length_b   1.000
_cell.length_c   1.000
_cell.angle_alpha   90.00
_cell.angle_beta   90.00
_cell.angle_gamma   90.00
#
_symmetry.space_group_name_H-M   'P 1'
#
loop_
_entity.id
_entity.type
_entity.pdbx_description
1 polymer ?
#
loop_
_entity_poly.entity_id
_entity_poly.type
_entity_poly.pdbx_seq_one_letter_code
_entity_poly.pdbx_strand_id
1 'polypeptide(L)'
;MPELPEVEAARRAVEDHCVGRKIKRAVVADDPKVIDGVSPADFQSALVGKTVVAARRKGKSMWLQLDSPPFPSFQFGMAGAVYIKGVAVTKYKRSAVKDTDEWPSKYSKVFIEVRSVHK
;
A
#
# COMPACT_ATOMS: atom_id res chain seq x y z
N MET A 1 -1.47 14.37 -11.17
CA MET A 1 -2.23 14.27 -9.91
C MET A 1 -3.14 13.06 -10.03
N PRO A 2 -3.07 12.06 -9.14
CA PRO A 2 -4.02 10.95 -9.11
C PRO A 2 -5.45 11.48 -8.91
N GLU A 3 -6.34 11.11 -9.82
CA GLU A 3 -7.76 11.39 -9.73
C GLU A 3 -8.51 10.11 -9.32
N LEU A 4 -9.85 10.16 -9.30
CA LEU A 4 -10.66 9.00 -8.92
C LEU A 4 -10.31 7.71 -9.68
N PRO A 5 -10.06 7.73 -11.01
CA PRO A 5 -9.72 6.53 -11.77
C PRO A 5 -8.40 5.90 -11.34
N GLU A 6 -7.36 6.69 -11.10
CA GLU A 6 -6.05 6.20 -10.68
C GLU A 6 -6.09 5.59 -9.28
N VAL A 7 -6.83 6.21 -8.35
CA VAL A 7 -7.01 5.66 -7.00
C VAL A 7 -7.86 4.38 -7.04
N GLU A 8 -8.87 4.29 -7.92
CA GLU A 8 -9.63 3.05 -8.12
C GLU A 8 -8.77 1.94 -8.74
N ALA A 9 -7.89 2.27 -9.69
CA ALA A 9 -6.96 1.30 -10.27
C ALA A 9 -5.97 0.77 -9.22
N ALA A 10 -5.43 1.66 -8.37
CA ALA A 10 -4.60 1.26 -7.23
C ALA A 10 -5.37 0.34 -6.27
N ARG A 11 -6.62 0.70 -5.92
CA ARG A 11 -7.49 -0.11 -5.05
C ARG A 11 -7.70 -1.51 -5.63
N ARG A 12 -8.05 -1.62 -6.91
CA ARG A 12 -8.24 -2.91 -7.60
C ARG A 12 -6.97 -3.75 -7.60
N ALA A 13 -5.83 -3.15 -7.92
CA ALA A 13 -4.55 -3.87 -7.91
C ALA A 13 -4.23 -4.45 -6.51
N VAL A 14 -4.51 -3.70 -5.44
CA VAL A 14 -4.34 -4.23 -4.08
C VAL A 14 -5.38 -5.30 -3.75
N GLU A 15 -6.63 -5.13 -4.16
CA GLU A 15 -7.68 -6.15 -4.00
C GLU A 15 -7.24 -7.48 -4.62
N ASP A 16 -6.84 -7.45 -5.90
CA ASP A 16 -6.54 -8.63 -6.71
C ASP A 16 -5.29 -9.38 -6.23
N HIS A 17 -4.34 -8.67 -5.59
CA HIS A 17 -3.01 -9.23 -5.30
C HIS A 17 -2.67 -9.33 -3.82
N CYS A 18 -3.36 -8.61 -2.93
CA CYS A 18 -3.00 -8.55 -1.51
C CYS A 18 -4.09 -9.09 -0.56
N VAL A 19 -5.37 -9.11 -0.97
CA VAL A 19 -6.46 -9.62 -0.10
C VAL A 19 -6.26 -11.10 0.22
N GLY A 20 -6.59 -11.46 1.47
CA GLY A 20 -6.39 -12.79 2.04
C GLY A 20 -4.95 -13.07 2.49
N ARG A 21 -4.01 -12.13 2.30
CA ARG A 21 -2.60 -12.34 2.64
C ARG A 21 -2.23 -11.69 3.97
N LYS A 22 -1.45 -12.42 4.77
CA LYS A 22 -0.90 -11.95 6.05
C LYS A 22 0.31 -11.05 5.81
N ILE A 23 0.35 -9.90 6.49
CA ILE A 23 1.48 -8.96 6.50
C ILE A 23 2.60 -9.58 7.34
N LYS A 24 3.74 -9.85 6.71
CA LYS A 24 4.94 -10.41 7.35
C LYS A 24 5.89 -9.33 7.85
N ARG A 25 6.00 -8.24 7.08
CA ARG A 25 6.90 -7.12 7.38
C ARG A 25 6.25 -5.82 6.94
N ALA A 26 6.43 -4.77 7.73
CA ALA A 26 6.05 -3.42 7.38
C ALA A 26 7.24 -2.48 7.63
N VAL A 27 7.45 -1.52 6.73
CA VAL A 27 8.42 -0.43 6.90
C VAL A 27 7.69 0.88 6.67
N VAL A 28 7.73 1.76 7.67
CA VAL A 28 7.10 3.08 7.61
C VAL A 28 8.22 4.11 7.66
N ALA A 29 8.18 5.09 6.75
CA ALA A 29 9.19 6.13 6.68
C ALA A 29 9.11 7.06 7.89
N ASP A 30 10.26 7.55 8.35
CA ASP A 30 10.33 8.65 9.31
C ASP A 30 10.11 9.98 8.57
N ASP A 31 8.85 10.27 8.26
CA ASP A 31 8.43 11.50 7.58
C ASP A 31 7.17 12.07 8.25
N PRO A 32 7.32 13.01 9.20
CA PRO A 32 6.20 13.57 9.97
C PRO A 32 5.26 14.45 9.12
N LYS A 33 5.60 14.74 7.85
CA LYS A 33 4.70 15.46 6.93
C LYS A 33 3.73 14.52 6.21
N VAL A 34 4.07 13.23 6.15
CA VAL A 34 3.29 12.23 5.42
C VAL A 34 2.68 11.19 6.36
N ILE A 35 3.40 10.82 7.41
CA ILE A 35 2.91 9.93 8.46
C ILE A 35 2.24 10.80 9.52
N ASP A 36 0.93 10.71 9.58
CA ASP A 36 0.07 11.56 10.40
C ASP A 36 -0.52 10.79 11.60
N GLY A 37 -0.50 11.41 12.77
CA GLY A 37 -1.18 10.92 13.98
C GLY A 37 -0.60 9.66 14.66
N VAL A 38 0.55 9.14 14.22
CA VAL A 38 1.17 7.93 14.80
C VAL A 38 2.68 7.90 14.57
N SER A 39 3.44 7.28 15.47
CA SER A 39 4.87 7.06 15.25
C SER A 39 5.09 5.98 14.17
N PRO A 40 6.19 6.02 13.39
CA PRO A 40 6.50 4.97 12.42
C PRO A 40 6.54 3.56 13.06
N ALA A 41 7.12 3.45 14.26
CA ALA A 41 7.25 2.18 14.98
C ALA A 41 5.89 1.60 15.41
N ASP A 42 4.99 2.44 15.93
CA ASP A 42 3.64 2.02 16.31
C ASP A 42 2.82 1.64 15.08
N PHE A 43 2.98 2.39 13.99
CA PHE A 43 2.32 2.07 12.72
C PHE A 43 2.81 0.73 12.16
N GLN A 44 4.11 0.47 12.14
CA GLN A 44 4.64 -0.84 11.73
C GLN A 44 4.08 -1.98 12.58
N SER A 45 4.09 -1.81 13.90
CA SER A 45 3.61 -2.81 14.87
C SER A 45 2.11 -3.09 14.70
N ALA A 46 1.31 -2.07 14.39
CA ALA A 46 -0.12 -2.21 14.15
C ALA A 46 -0.47 -2.97 12.85
N LEU A 47 0.49 -3.10 11.91
CA LEU A 47 0.30 -3.80 10.63
C LEU A 47 0.79 -5.24 10.66
N VAL A 48 1.96 -5.49 11.27
CA VAL A 48 2.60 -6.81 11.22
C VAL A 48 1.71 -7.87 11.86
N GLY A 49 1.55 -8.99 11.17
CA GLY A 49 0.72 -10.10 11.64
C GLY A 49 -0.76 -10.01 11.29
N LYS A 50 -1.25 -8.88 10.78
CA LYS A 50 -2.65 -8.76 10.31
C LYS A 50 -2.82 -9.29 8.90
N THR A 51 -4.05 -9.67 8.57
CA THR A 51 -4.47 -10.10 7.24
C THR A 51 -5.18 -8.95 6.53
N VAL A 52 -4.84 -8.71 5.26
CA VAL A 52 -5.59 -7.78 4.41
C VAL A 52 -6.91 -8.43 4.01
N VAL A 53 -8.04 -7.83 4.40
CA VAL A 53 -9.39 -8.36 4.15
C VAL A 53 -10.06 -7.70 2.95
N ALA A 54 -9.81 -6.41 2.73
CA ALA A 54 -10.31 -5.69 1.55
C ALA A 54 -9.48 -4.43 1.28
N ALA A 55 -9.46 -3.96 0.03
CA ALA A 55 -9.00 -2.63 -0.35
C ALA A 55 -10.22 -1.75 -0.66
N ARG A 56 -10.36 -0.65 0.09
CA ARG A 56 -11.52 0.24 0.02
C ARG A 56 -11.11 1.62 -0.46
N ARG A 57 -12.06 2.36 -1.03
CA ARG A 57 -11.85 3.73 -1.52
C ARG A 57 -13.10 4.58 -1.32
N LYS A 58 -12.91 5.85 -0.96
CA LYS A 58 -13.94 6.89 -0.99
C LYS A 58 -13.30 8.17 -1.52
N GLY A 59 -13.82 8.70 -2.62
CA GLY A 59 -13.18 9.83 -3.30
C GLY A 59 -11.74 9.50 -3.69
N LYS A 60 -10.79 10.39 -3.35
CA LYS A 60 -9.35 10.22 -3.62
C LYS A 60 -8.60 9.54 -2.47
N SER A 61 -9.31 9.03 -1.47
CA SER A 61 -8.74 8.33 -0.32
C SER A 61 -8.96 6.82 -0.45
N MET A 62 -7.91 6.05 -0.17
CA MET A 62 -7.92 4.59 -0.13
C MET A 62 -7.60 4.10 1.27
N TRP A 63 -8.08 2.94 1.70
CA TRP A 63 -7.63 2.29 2.94
C TRP A 63 -7.62 0.77 2.81
N LEU A 64 -6.80 0.11 3.62
CA LEU A 64 -6.82 -1.35 3.74
C LEU A 64 -7.68 -1.72 4.94
N GLN A 65 -8.74 -2.47 4.70
CA GLN A 65 -9.45 -3.16 5.76
C GLN A 65 -8.62 -4.37 6.16
N LEU A 66 -8.24 -4.43 7.43
CA LEU A 66 -7.54 -5.55 8.03
C LEU A 66 -8.52 -6.45 8.79
N ASP A 67 -8.08 -7.62 9.21
CA ASP A 67 -8.86 -8.53 10.07
C ASP A 67 -9.23 -7.91 11.44
N SER A 68 -8.51 -6.89 11.87
CA SER A 68 -8.76 -6.13 13.09
C SER A 68 -8.28 -4.67 12.96
N PRO A 69 -8.98 -3.69 13.57
CA PRO A 69 -8.53 -2.30 13.59
C PRO A 69 -7.21 -2.14 14.38
N PRO A 70 -6.47 -1.03 14.19
CA PRO A 70 -6.72 0.07 13.26
C PRO A 70 -6.42 -0.29 11.79
N PHE A 71 -6.90 0.56 10.87
CA PHE A 71 -6.76 0.40 9.42
C PHE A 71 -5.90 1.52 8.81
N PRO A 72 -4.88 1.20 7.98
CA PRO A 72 -4.10 2.23 7.29
C PRO A 72 -4.94 2.89 6.20
N SER A 73 -4.89 4.22 6.15
CA SER A 73 -5.50 5.01 5.08
C SER A 73 -4.44 5.82 4.33
N PHE A 74 -4.72 6.12 3.05
CA PHE A 74 -3.81 6.75 2.12
C PHE A 74 -4.54 7.85 1.38
N GLN A 75 -4.04 9.08 1.53
CA GLN A 75 -4.44 10.23 0.73
C GLN A 75 -3.33 10.49 -0.30
N PHE A 76 -3.65 10.38 -1.59
CA PHE A 76 -2.63 10.32 -2.63
C PHE A 76 -1.97 11.67 -2.94
N GLY A 77 -2.61 12.80 -2.58
CA GLY A 77 -2.09 14.12 -2.93
C GLY A 77 -1.82 14.26 -4.43
N MET A 78 -0.73 14.93 -4.81
CA MET A 78 -0.39 15.17 -6.22
C MET A 78 0.39 14.03 -6.89
N ALA A 79 1.11 13.22 -6.11
CA ALA A 79 2.10 12.28 -6.62
C ALA A 79 2.08 10.90 -5.95
N GLY A 80 1.17 10.66 -5.00
CA GLY A 80 1.00 9.37 -4.37
C GLY A 80 0.65 8.29 -5.38
N ALA A 81 1.16 7.08 -5.14
CA ALA A 81 0.95 5.94 -5.99
C ALA A 81 1.10 4.65 -5.18
N VAL A 82 0.48 3.59 -5.67
CA VAL A 82 0.68 2.22 -5.17
C VAL A 82 1.46 1.44 -6.21
N TYR A 83 2.44 0.69 -5.72
CA TYR A 83 3.28 -0.20 -6.51
C TYR A 83 3.23 -1.59 -5.88
N ILE A 84 3.10 -2.63 -6.70
CA ILE A 84 3.12 -4.02 -6.25
C ILE A 84 4.20 -4.74 -7.04
N LYS A 85 5.28 -5.14 -6.38
CA LYS A 85 6.39 -5.85 -7.05
C LYS A 85 5.91 -7.21 -7.58
N GLY A 86 6.34 -7.56 -8.79
CA GLY A 86 5.95 -8.80 -9.47
C GLY A 86 4.56 -8.76 -10.11
N VAL A 87 3.83 -7.64 -9.99
CA VAL A 87 2.57 -7.41 -10.68
C VAL A 87 2.78 -6.32 -11.71
N ALA A 88 2.57 -6.65 -12.98
CA ALA A 88 2.43 -5.64 -14.01
C ALA A 88 1.07 -4.94 -13.81
N VAL A 89 1.03 -3.87 -13.02
CA VAL A 89 -0.17 -3.05 -12.83
C VAL A 89 -0.46 -2.33 -14.14
N THR A 90 -1.11 -3.03 -15.06
CA THR A 90 -1.22 -2.67 -16.47
C THR A 90 -2.53 -1.93 -16.70
N LYS A 91 -2.43 -0.61 -16.58
CA LYS A 91 -3.23 0.40 -17.31
C LYS A 91 -2.62 1.81 -17.18
N TYR A 92 -1.87 2.07 -16.11
CA TYR A 92 -1.22 3.37 -15.86
C TYR A 92 0.30 3.21 -15.72
N LYS A 93 1.08 3.89 -16.58
CA LYS A 93 2.56 3.84 -16.59
C LYS A 93 3.20 4.16 -15.23
N ARG A 94 2.50 4.92 -14.38
CA ARG A 94 2.98 5.35 -13.06
C ARG A 94 3.07 4.25 -12.00
N SER A 95 2.52 3.06 -12.22
CA SER A 95 2.49 1.99 -11.20
C SER A 95 3.32 0.75 -11.56
N ALA A 96 4.11 0.81 -12.63
CA ALA A 96 5.02 -0.27 -13.01
C ALA A 96 6.31 -0.21 -12.18
N VAL A 97 6.72 -1.36 -11.63
CA VAL A 97 8.04 -1.55 -11.00
C VAL A 97 8.88 -2.40 -11.95
N LYS A 98 10.05 -1.91 -12.36
CA LYS A 98 11.02 -2.69 -13.14
C LYS A 98 11.93 -3.46 -12.20
N ASP A 99 12.50 -4.57 -12.68
CA ASP A 99 13.42 -5.39 -11.86
C ASP A 99 14.71 -4.64 -11.48
N THR A 100 15.07 -3.61 -12.24
CA THR A 100 16.22 -2.74 -11.98
C THR A 100 15.93 -1.61 -10.99
N ASP A 101 14.68 -1.42 -10.58
CA ASP A 101 14.31 -0.32 -9.69
C ASP A 101 14.72 -0.62 -8.25
N GLU A 102 15.18 0.41 -7.53
CA GLU A 102 15.45 0.34 -6.10
C GLU A 102 14.16 -0.08 -5.35
N TRP A 103 14.23 -1.19 -4.62
CA TRP A 103 13.07 -1.77 -3.93
C TRP A 103 13.39 -2.25 -2.50
N PRO A 104 12.72 -1.72 -1.46
CA PRO A 104 11.75 -0.62 -1.51
C PRO A 104 12.38 0.69 -1.99
N SER A 105 11.62 1.53 -2.70
CA SER A 105 12.11 2.85 -3.13
C SER A 105 12.44 3.73 -1.92
N LYS A 106 13.48 4.56 -2.00
CA LYS A 106 13.75 5.64 -1.02
C LYS A 106 12.58 6.62 -0.82
N TYR A 107 11.64 6.70 -1.75
CA TYR A 107 10.42 7.53 -1.63
C TYR A 107 9.26 6.80 -0.97
N SER A 108 9.41 5.51 -0.67
CA SER A 108 8.38 4.71 -0.01
C SER A 108 8.04 5.31 1.35
N LYS A 109 6.74 5.49 1.60
CA LYS A 109 6.21 6.00 2.88
C LYS A 109 5.69 4.86 3.76
N VAL A 110 5.03 3.89 3.12
CA VAL A 110 4.61 2.64 3.74
C VAL A 110 4.92 1.51 2.78
N PHE A 111 5.76 0.58 3.20
CA PHE A 111 6.09 -0.65 2.49
C PHE A 111 5.53 -1.83 3.28
N ILE A 112 4.85 -2.75 2.59
CA ILE A 112 4.26 -3.95 3.18
C ILE A 112 4.71 -5.17 2.39
N GLU A 113 5.26 -6.15 3.10
CA GLU A 113 5.56 -7.47 2.58
C GLU A 113 4.48 -8.44 3.05
N VAL A 114 3.75 -9.03 2.10
CA VAL A 114 2.72 -10.03 2.38
C VAL A 114 3.23 -11.44 2.08
N ARG A 115 2.69 -12.44 2.78
CA ARG A 115 3.01 -13.85 2.53
C ARG A 115 2.71 -14.20 1.06
N SER A 116 3.70 -14.77 0.37
CA SER A 116 3.49 -15.34 -0.96
C SER A 116 2.61 -16.58 -0.90
N VAL A 117 1.73 -16.72 -1.89
CA VAL A 117 1.01 -17.98 -2.12
C VAL A 117 2.04 -18.93 -2.73
N HIS A 118 2.42 -19.97 -1.99
CA HIS A 118 3.13 -21.08 -2.63
C HIS A 118 2.09 -21.76 -3.51
N LYS A 119 2.30 -21.75 -4.83
CA LYS A 119 1.71 -22.76 -5.69
C LYS A 119 2.48 -24.06 -5.47
#